data_AF-A0A0J8QQJ3-F1
#
_entry.id   AF-A0A0J8QQJ3-F1
#
_cell.length_a   1.000
_cell.length_b   1.000
_cell.length_c   1.000
_cell.angle_alpha   90.00
_cell.angle_beta   90.00
_cell.angle_gamma   90.00
#
_symmetry.space_group_name_H-M   'P 1'
#
loop_
_entity.id
_entity.type
_entity.pdbx_description
1 polymer ?
#
loop_
_entity_poly.entity_id
_entity_poly.type
_entity_poly.pdbx_seq_one_letter_code
_entity_poly.pdbx_strand_id
1 'polypeptide(L)'
;MARISINAILALLIFISTAHAQFQFFEQMFGAGGQHRESQDQRNVPSDSAWYQKTYDGAQCSNYLCPGTLACVHFPHHCPCPHPQVEEKFELGEGSAICISRGGPLKPAKPHGRLN
;
A
#
# COMPACT_ATOMS: atom_id res chain seq x y z
N MET A 1 -33.17 -41.88 46.20
CA MET A 1 -33.30 -41.43 44.79
C MET A 1 -33.16 -39.91 44.65
N ALA A 2 -33.88 -39.08 45.42
CA ALA A 2 -33.78 -37.61 45.34
C ALA A 2 -32.36 -37.02 45.50
N ARG A 3 -31.51 -37.59 46.36
CA ARG A 3 -30.13 -37.10 46.56
C ARG A 3 -29.22 -37.31 45.35
N ILE A 4 -29.42 -38.39 44.59
CA ILE A 4 -28.66 -38.68 43.36
C ILE A 4 -29.10 -37.71 42.25
N SER A 5 -30.40 -37.42 42.17
CA SER A 5 -30.97 -36.44 41.24
C SER A 5 -30.45 -35.03 41.52
N ILE A 6 -30.34 -34.62 42.80
CA ILE A 6 -29.79 -33.31 43.17
C ILE A 6 -28.32 -33.20 42.78
N ASN A 7 -27.51 -34.24 43.04
CA ASN A 7 -26.09 -34.25 42.68
C ASN A 7 -25.88 -34.21 41.15
N ALA A 8 -26.73 -34.89 40.37
CA ALA A 8 -26.69 -34.85 38.92
C ALA A 8 -27.05 -33.47 38.36
N ILE A 9 -28.05 -32.80 38.95
CA ILE A 9 -28.44 -31.43 38.58
C ILE A 9 -27.32 -30.43 38.93
N LEU A 10 -26.70 -30.58 40.10
CA LEU A 10 -25.57 -29.74 40.51
C LEU A 10 -24.35 -29.89 39.58
N ALA A 11 -24.03 -31.14 39.21
CA ALA A 11 -22.94 -31.42 38.28
C ALA A 11 -23.20 -30.81 36.88
N LEU A 12 -24.44 -30.88 36.40
CA LEU A 12 -24.85 -30.29 35.11
C LEU A 12 -24.75 -28.76 35.13
N LEU A 13 -25.16 -28.10 36.22
CA LEU A 13 -25.08 -26.64 36.35
C LEU A 13 -23.63 -26.12 36.41
N ILE A 14 -22.72 -26.89 37.01
CA ILE A 14 -21.28 -26.56 37.04
C ILE A 14 -20.68 -26.69 35.63
N PHE A 15 -21.06 -27.73 34.88
CA PHE A 15 -20.58 -27.96 33.51
C PHE A 15 -21.02 -26.85 32.53
N ILE A 16 -22.24 -26.34 32.68
CA ILE A 16 -22.78 -25.25 31.85
C ILE A 16 -22.04 -23.92 32.13
N SER A 17 -21.63 -23.67 33.38
CA SER A 17 -20.90 -22.44 33.73
C SER A 17 -19.49 -22.36 33.14
N THR A 18 -18.85 -23.50 32.84
CA THR A 18 -17.51 -23.53 32.24
C THR A 18 -17.48 -23.29 30.73
N ALA A 19 -18.64 -23.17 30.06
CA ALA A 19 -18.71 -22.98 28.60
C ALA A 19 -18.54 -21.52 28.14
N HIS A 20 -18.45 -20.54 29.05
CA HIS A 20 -18.53 -19.12 28.71
C HIS A 20 -17.17 -18.42 28.45
N ALA A 21 -16.06 -19.16 28.32
CA ALA A 21 -14.73 -18.57 28.13
C ALA A 21 -14.13 -18.80 26.74
N GLN A 22 -14.76 -19.59 25.86
CA GLN A 22 -14.16 -19.95 24.56
C GLN A 22 -14.40 -18.92 23.44
N PHE A 23 -15.35 -17.98 23.61
CA PHE A 23 -15.68 -16.96 22.60
C PHE A 23 -15.34 -15.52 23.01
N GLN A 24 -14.95 -15.27 24.28
CA GLN A 24 -14.57 -13.92 24.73
C GLN A 24 -13.20 -13.44 24.22
N PHE A 25 -12.34 -14.34 23.70
CA PHE A 25 -11.07 -13.92 23.10
C PHE A 25 -11.26 -13.09 21.83
N PHE A 26 -12.27 -13.43 21.01
CA PHE A 26 -12.51 -12.72 19.75
C PHE A 26 -13.18 -11.37 19.98
N GLU A 27 -14.19 -11.26 20.87
CA GLU A 27 -14.82 -9.97 21.14
C GLU A 27 -13.85 -8.93 21.73
N GLN A 28 -12.94 -9.36 22.58
CA GLN A 28 -11.98 -8.44 23.21
C GLN A 28 -10.90 -7.95 22.23
N MET A 29 -10.65 -8.69 21.14
CA MET A 29 -9.73 -8.30 20.07
C MET A 29 -10.41 -7.49 18.95
N PHE A 30 -11.73 -7.64 18.75
CA PHE A 30 -12.50 -6.88 17.75
C PHE A 30 -13.19 -5.62 18.29
N GLY A 31 -13.42 -5.52 19.60
CA GLY A 31 -14.25 -4.46 20.20
C GLY A 31 -13.51 -3.24 20.76
N ALA A 32 -12.19 -3.27 20.90
CA ALA A 32 -11.45 -2.21 21.59
C ALA A 32 -10.12 -1.86 20.89
N GLY A 33 -10.19 -0.86 20.00
CA GLY A 33 -9.02 -0.02 19.69
C GLY A 33 -8.07 -0.55 18.62
N GLY A 34 -8.20 0.03 17.43
CA GLY A 34 -7.08 0.69 16.77
C GLY A 34 -5.96 -0.19 16.22
N GLN A 35 -5.98 -0.33 14.90
CA GLN A 35 -4.82 -0.36 13.99
C GLN A 35 -3.68 -1.35 14.27
N HIS A 36 -3.27 -2.00 13.18
CA HIS A 36 -1.95 -2.59 12.94
C HIS A 36 -1.78 -4.07 13.33
N ARG A 37 -2.04 -4.95 12.36
CA ARG A 37 -0.97 -5.68 11.64
C ARG A 37 -1.60 -6.54 10.56
N GLU A 38 -1.93 -5.85 9.47
CA GLU A 38 -2.10 -6.47 8.18
C GLU A 38 -0.78 -7.13 7.79
N SER A 39 -0.87 -8.40 7.42
CA SER A 39 0.24 -9.24 6.99
C SER A 39 1.08 -8.53 5.92
N GLN A 40 2.38 -8.50 6.17
CA GLN A 40 3.43 -7.97 5.33
C GLN A 40 3.70 -8.89 4.12
N ASP A 41 2.65 -9.30 3.41
CA ASP A 41 2.82 -9.79 2.04
C ASP A 41 3.17 -8.57 1.20
N GLN A 42 4.26 -8.67 0.44
CA GLN A 42 4.69 -7.67 -0.54
C GLN A 42 3.60 -7.47 -1.60
N ARG A 43 2.56 -6.69 -1.27
CA ARG A 43 1.54 -6.32 -2.24
C ARG A 43 2.22 -5.50 -3.33
N ASN A 44 2.01 -5.94 -4.56
CA ASN A 44 2.43 -5.21 -5.75
C ASN A 44 1.87 -3.79 -5.67
N VAL A 45 2.66 -2.81 -6.12
CA VAL A 45 2.21 -1.41 -6.18
C VAL A 45 0.94 -1.38 -7.04
N PRO A 46 -0.14 -0.70 -6.58
CA PRO A 46 -1.36 -0.56 -7.36
C PRO A 46 -1.04 -0.11 -8.80
N SER A 47 -1.70 -0.72 -9.79
CA SER A 47 -1.51 -0.37 -11.20
C SER A 47 -2.22 0.94 -11.60
N ASP A 48 -2.84 1.63 -10.64
CA ASP A 48 -3.53 2.89 -10.83
C ASP A 48 -2.62 4.08 -10.47
N SER A 49 -2.98 5.27 -10.96
CA SER A 49 -2.28 6.52 -10.66
C SER A 49 -2.80 7.21 -9.38
N ALA A 50 -3.78 6.63 -8.68
CA ALA A 50 -4.51 7.29 -7.60
C ALA A 50 -3.61 7.71 -6.43
N TRP A 51 -2.67 6.85 -6.03
CA TRP A 51 -1.67 7.18 -5.01
C TRP A 51 -0.80 8.37 -5.43
N TYR A 52 -0.33 8.38 -6.68
CA TYR A 52 0.52 9.43 -7.21
C TYR A 52 -0.24 10.75 -7.31
N GLN A 53 -1.48 10.72 -7.83
CA GLN A 53 -2.36 11.88 -7.96
C GLN A 53 -2.55 12.57 -6.60
N LYS A 54 -2.91 11.79 -5.56
CA LYS A 54 -3.07 12.31 -4.19
C LYS A 54 -1.77 12.95 -3.66
N THR A 55 -0.62 12.37 -4.00
CA THR A 55 0.68 12.89 -3.55
C THR A 55 1.04 14.17 -4.29
N TYR A 56 0.79 14.24 -5.60
CA TYR A 56 0.99 15.42 -6.43
C TYR A 56 0.11 16.58 -5.98
N ASP A 57 -1.19 16.34 -5.77
CA ASP A 57 -2.16 17.35 -5.35
C ASP A 57 -1.88 17.89 -3.93
N GLY A 58 -1.24 17.08 -3.08
CA GLY A 58 -0.85 17.48 -1.73
C GLY A 58 0.49 18.22 -1.64
N ALA A 59 1.29 18.23 -2.71
CA ALA A 59 2.60 18.86 -2.70
C ALA A 59 2.48 20.40 -2.76
N GLN A 60 3.14 21.08 -1.82
CA GLN A 60 3.16 22.55 -1.79
C GLN A 60 4.38 23.08 -2.55
N CYS A 61 4.13 23.79 -3.65
CA CYS A 61 5.16 24.47 -4.42
C CYS A 61 4.61 25.79 -4.96
N SER A 62 5.35 26.89 -4.78
CA SER A 62 4.99 28.22 -5.30
C SER A 62 5.45 28.45 -6.74
N ASN A 63 6.35 27.60 -7.24
CA ASN A 63 6.89 27.66 -8.60
C ASN A 63 6.41 26.44 -9.40
N TYR A 64 7.27 25.88 -10.26
CA TYR A 64 6.96 24.71 -11.05
C TYR A 64 7.18 23.43 -10.23
N LEU A 65 6.12 22.63 -10.07
CA LEU A 65 6.19 21.30 -9.49
C LEU A 65 6.50 20.27 -10.58
N CYS A 66 7.62 19.58 -10.46
CA CYS A 66 8.01 18.53 -11.38
C CYS A 66 7.11 17.29 -11.21
N PRO A 67 6.40 16.80 -12.24
CA PRO A 67 5.53 15.64 -12.10
C PRO A 67 6.33 14.37 -11.76
N GLY A 68 7.42 14.07 -12.46
CA GLY A 68 8.15 12.83 -12.22
C GLY A 68 8.80 12.70 -10.84
N THR A 69 9.07 13.81 -10.14
CA THR A 69 9.88 13.83 -8.91
C THR A 69 9.29 14.60 -7.74
N LEU A 70 8.19 15.32 -7.96
CA LEU A 70 7.59 16.24 -6.99
C LEU A 70 8.56 17.31 -6.47
N ALA A 71 9.63 17.59 -7.22
CA ALA A 71 10.58 18.65 -6.90
C ALA A 71 10.01 20.02 -7.27
N CYS A 72 10.21 21.02 -6.40
CA CYS A 72 9.81 22.40 -6.65
C CYS A 72 10.98 23.17 -7.26
N VAL A 73 10.85 23.59 -8.52
CA VAL A 73 11.92 24.26 -9.30
C VAL A 73 11.40 25.51 -10.00
N HIS A 74 12.31 26.37 -10.48
CA HIS A 74 11.92 27.60 -11.19
C HIS A 74 11.47 27.38 -12.63
N PHE A 75 12.04 26.39 -13.32
CA PHE A 75 11.74 26.11 -14.73
C PHE A 75 11.66 24.60 -14.99
N PRO A 76 10.86 24.15 -15.97
CA PRO A 76 10.68 22.72 -16.26
C PRO A 76 11.99 21.98 -16.58
N HIS A 77 12.95 22.63 -17.26
CA HIS A 77 14.25 22.03 -17.55
C HIS A 77 15.13 21.84 -16.30
N HIS A 78 14.81 22.43 -15.15
CA HIS A 78 15.54 22.16 -13.90
C HIS A 78 15.04 20.93 -13.16
N CYS A 79 14.02 20.24 -13.68
CA CYS A 79 13.53 19.03 -13.05
C CYS A 79 14.61 17.93 -13.03
N PRO A 80 14.85 17.31 -11.86
CA PRO A 80 15.70 16.13 -11.78
C PRO A 80 14.96 14.91 -12.37
N CYS A 81 15.74 13.93 -12.84
CA CYS A 81 15.18 12.64 -13.23
C CYS A 81 14.72 11.82 -12.01
N PRO A 82 13.62 11.04 -12.12
CA PRO A 82 13.15 10.16 -11.04
C PRO A 82 14.20 9.20 -10.50
N HIS A 83 15.06 8.68 -11.37
CA HIS A 83 16.06 7.68 -10.99
C HIS A 83 17.46 8.10 -11.45
N PRO A 84 18.12 9.08 -10.79
CA PRO A 84 19.38 9.66 -11.25
C PRO A 84 20.56 8.67 -11.30
N GLN A 85 20.44 7.52 -10.64
CA GLN A 85 21.46 6.47 -10.69
C GLN A 85 21.39 5.62 -11.97
N VAL A 86 20.19 5.45 -12.53
CA VAL A 86 19.91 4.53 -13.66
C VAL A 86 19.29 5.24 -14.86
N GLU A 87 19.10 6.55 -14.77
CA GLU A 87 18.61 7.40 -15.85
C GLU A 87 19.62 8.51 -16.12
N GLU A 88 19.67 8.93 -17.38
CA GLU A 88 20.44 10.08 -17.83
C GLU A 88 19.50 11.13 -18.43
N LYS A 89 19.77 12.39 -18.09
CA LYS A 89 18.97 13.54 -18.51
C LYS A 89 19.52 14.10 -19.82
N PHE A 90 18.66 14.22 -20.82
CA PHE A 90 18.99 14.80 -22.12
C PHE A 90 18.12 16.02 -22.38
N GLU A 91 18.73 17.14 -22.73
CA GLU A 91 18.03 18.37 -23.13
C GLU A 91 17.71 18.29 -24.63
N LEU A 92 16.43 18.42 -25.01
CA LEU A 92 15.95 18.16 -26.38
C LEU A 92 16.06 19.37 -27.33
N GLY A 93 16.68 20.47 -26.89
CA GLY A 93 16.36 21.79 -27.45
C GLY A 93 14.94 22.18 -27.03
N GLU A 94 14.54 23.44 -27.19
CA GLU A 94 13.21 23.93 -26.75
C GLU A 94 12.98 24.00 -25.23
N GLY A 95 14.03 23.86 -24.40
CA GLY A 95 13.90 23.96 -22.94
C GLY A 95 13.14 22.79 -22.30
N SER A 96 13.08 21.65 -23.01
CA SER A 96 12.53 20.39 -22.51
C SER A 96 13.66 19.40 -22.25
N ALA A 97 13.50 18.59 -21.20
CA ALA A 97 14.44 17.53 -20.85
C ALA A 97 13.70 16.20 -20.78
N ILE A 98 14.37 15.13 -21.22
CA ILE A 98 13.89 13.75 -21.06
C ILE A 98 14.88 12.96 -20.21
N CYS A 99 14.34 11.99 -19.47
CA CYS A 99 15.12 11.03 -18.71
C CYS A 99 15.07 9.69 -19.44
N ILE A 100 16.23 9.21 -19.86
CA ILE A 100 16.36 7.93 -20.57
C ILE A 100 17.06 6.95 -19.63
N SER A 101 16.51 5.75 -19.48
CA SER A 101 17.20 4.70 -18.73
C SER A 101 18.55 4.40 -19.38
N ARG A 102 19.61 4.43 -18.56
CA ARG A 102 20.93 3.91 -18.91
C ARG A 102 20.76 2.42 -19.21
N GLY A 103 20.61 2.08 -20.49
CA GLY A 103 20.12 0.78 -20.92
C GLY A 103 20.88 -0.37 -20.26
N GLY A 104 20.16 -1.16 -19.45
CA GLY A 104 20.47 -2.58 -19.29
C GLY A 104 20.26 -3.31 -20.62
N PRO A 105 20.77 -4.54 -20.80
CA PRO A 105 20.63 -5.28 -22.05
C PRO A 105 19.15 -5.28 -22.50
N LEU A 106 18.94 -4.83 -23.74
CA LEU A 106 17.63 -4.66 -24.36
C LEU A 106 16.83 -5.96 -24.19
N LYS A 107 15.82 -5.98 -23.30
CA LYS A 107 14.82 -7.04 -23.36
C LYS A 107 14.06 -6.81 -24.67
N PRO A 108 13.93 -7.83 -25.54
CA PRO A 108 13.25 -7.67 -26.81
C PRO A 108 11.85 -7.14 -26.53
N ALA A 109 11.56 -5.95 -27.06
CA ALA A 109 10.24 -5.34 -26.98
C ALA A 109 9.23 -6.33 -27.55
N LYS A 110 8.22 -6.72 -26.76
CA LYS A 110 7.09 -7.48 -27.32
C LYS A 110 6.43 -6.58 -28.37
N PRO A 111 6.21 -7.06 -29.60
CA PRO A 111 5.52 -6.26 -30.61
C PRO A 111 4.11 -5.98 -30.12
N HIS A 112 3.85 -4.75 -29.69
CA HIS A 112 2.48 -4.25 -29.54
C HIS A 112 1.91 -4.09 -30.95
N GLY A 113 0.92 -4.92 -31.25
CA GLY A 113 0.23 -4.94 -32.53
C GLY A 113 -0.25 -3.55 -32.91
N ARG A 114 0.16 -3.11 -34.10
CA ARG A 114 -0.35 -1.91 -34.77
C ARG A 114 -1.84 -2.14 -35.06
N LEU A 115 -2.72 -1.40 -34.38
CA LEU A 115 -4.12 -1.29 -34.77
C LEU A 115 -4.16 -0.61 -36.14
N ASN A 116 -4.73 -1.30 -37.13
CA ASN A 116 -5.15 -0.73 -38.41
C ASN A 116 -6.44 0.07 -38.23
#